data_AF-A0A968BS95-F1
#
_entry.id   AF-A0A968BS95-F1
#
_cell.length_a   1.000
_cell.length_b   1.000
_cell.length_c   1.000
_cell.angle_alpha   90.00
_cell.angle_beta   90.00
_cell.angle_gamma   90.00
#
_symmetry.space_group_name_H-M   'P 1'
#
loop_
_entity.id
_entity.type
_entity.pdbx_description
1 polymer ?
#
loop_
_entity_poly.entity_id
_entity_poly.type
_entity_poly.pdbx_seq_one_letter_code
_entity_poly.pdbx_strand_id
1 'polypeptide(L)' 'HTDPFWRVGYWNNMTLSGDPVVQGSDQYLAWDWGSSAPRGGVNADRFSARWKRYVDVTDAGMY' A
#
# COMPACT_ATOMS: atom_id res chain seq x y z
N HIS A 1 17.37 6.95 9.08
CA HIS A 1 17.05 5.91 8.09
C HIS A 1 15.61 6.04 7.60
N THR A 2 15.39 6.69 6.45
CA THR A 2 14.13 6.56 5.70
C THR A 2 14.12 5.23 4.95
N ASP A 3 13.03 4.47 5.05
CA ASP A 3 12.87 3.21 4.32
C ASP A 3 12.77 3.48 2.81
N PRO A 4 13.55 2.80 1.95
CA PRO A 4 13.53 3.03 0.50
C PRO A 4 12.27 2.48 -0.18
N PHE A 5 11.45 1.69 0.52
CA PHE A 5 10.25 1.05 -0.01
C PHE A 5 9.05 1.21 0.93
N TRP A 6 7.85 1.27 0.35
CA TRP A 6 6.60 1.17 1.07
C TRP A 6 6.23 -0.29 1.32
N ARG A 7 5.93 -0.65 2.56
CA ARG A 7 5.28 -1.94 2.84
C ARG A 7 3.81 -1.85 2.49
N VAL A 8 3.33 -2.71 1.60
CA VAL A 8 1.94 -2.76 1.15
C VAL A 8 1.25 -4.01 1.69
N GLY A 9 -0.02 -3.85 2.06
CA GLY A 9 -0.97 -4.95 2.27
C GLY A 9 -2.24 -4.73 1.47
N TYR A 10 -2.87 -5.82 1.03
CA TYR A 10 -4.16 -5.84 0.33
C TYR A 10 -5.15 -6.74 1.06
N TRP A 11 -6.42 -6.36 1.07
CA TRP A 11 -7.53 -7.12 1.67
C TRP A 11 -8.66 -7.26 0.65
N ASN A 12 -9.31 -8.42 0.61
CA ASN A 12 -10.52 -8.67 -0.19
C ASN A 12 -11.81 -8.17 0.51
N ASN A 13 -11.69 -7.04 1.19
CA ASN A 13 -12.78 -6.27 1.78
C ASN A 13 -12.40 -4.78 1.76
N MET A 14 -13.38 -3.89 1.94
CA MET A 14 -13.16 -2.44 1.89
C MET A 14 -12.74 -1.82 3.23
N THR A 15 -12.64 -2.62 4.30
CA THR A 15 -12.53 -2.13 5.68
C THR A 15 -11.21 -2.48 6.35
N LEU A 16 -10.20 -2.96 5.60
CA LEU A 16 -8.89 -3.39 6.12
C LEU A 16 -9.03 -4.38 7.29
N SER A 17 -10.10 -5.18 7.29
CA SER A 17 -10.47 -6.05 8.41
C SER A 17 -9.87 -7.44 8.25
N GLY A 18 -9.41 -8.02 9.37
CA GLY A 18 -8.69 -9.29 9.37
C GLY A 18 -7.29 -9.18 8.79
N ASP A 19 -6.70 -10.33 8.46
CA ASP A 19 -5.36 -10.39 7.88
C ASP A 19 -5.36 -10.05 6.38
N PRO A 20 -4.33 -9.36 5.88
CA PRO A 20 -4.19 -9.06 4.46
C PRO A 20 -4.03 -10.35 3.65
N VAL A 21 -4.71 -10.43 2.51
CA VAL A 21 -4.63 -11.56 1.57
C VAL A 21 -3.31 -11.56 0.79
N VAL A 22 -2.73 -10.37 0.56
CA VAL A 22 -1.44 -10.20 -0.12
C VAL A 22 -0.64 -9.11 0.59
N GLN A 23 0.65 -9.35 0.78
CA GLN A 23 1.60 -8.38 1.33
C GLN A 23 2.82 -8.26 0.40
N GLY A 24 3.48 -7.12 0.42
CA GLY A 24 4.68 -6.89 -0.38
C GLY A 24 5.36 -5.56 -0.08
N SER A 25 6.27 -5.17 -0.98
CA SER A 25 6.92 -3.87 -0.96
C SER A 25 6.80 -3.19 -2.32
N ASP A 26 6.42 -1.91 -2.32
CA ASP A 26 6.32 -1.08 -3.52
C ASP A 26 7.31 0.08 -3.40
N GLN A 27 7.99 0.38 -4.50
CA GLN A 27 8.98 1.45 -4.57
C GLN A 27 8.32 2.82 -4.77
N TYR A 28 7.16 2.84 -5.44
CA TYR A 28 6.37 4.04 -5.74
C TYR A 28 4.88 3.82 -5.43
N LEU A 29 4.18 4.91 -5.12
CA LEU A 29 2.72 4.99 -4.93
C LEU A 29 2.06 5.57 -6.19
N ALA A 30 2.29 4.95 -7.35
CA ALA A 30 1.77 5.43 -8.63
C ALA A 30 1.16 4.27 -9.42
N TRP A 31 -0.02 3.82 -8.98
CA TRP A 31 -0.68 2.65 -9.55
C TRP A 31 -2.07 3.03 -10.10
N ASP A 32 -2.29 2.69 -11.37
CA ASP A 32 -3.61 2.65 -12.00
C ASP A 32 -3.87 1.20 -12.44
N TRP A 33 -4.80 0.54 -11.78
CA TRP A 33 -5.15 -0.86 -12.06
C TRP A 33 -6.34 -0.98 -13.02
N GLY A 34 -6.98 0.12 -13.40
CA GLY A 34 -8.20 0.11 -14.21
C GLY A 34 -9.27 -0.79 -13.60
N SER A 35 -9.75 -1.77 -14.37
CA SER A 35 -10.73 -2.79 -13.95
C SER A 35 -10.11 -4.11 -13.47
N SER A 36 -8.78 -4.17 -13.35
CA SER A 36 -8.05 -5.38 -12.97
C SER A 36 -7.67 -5.38 -11.48
N ALA A 37 -7.42 -6.57 -10.95
CA ALA A 37 -6.90 -6.72 -9.59
C ALA A 37 -5.47 -6.15 -9.48
N PRO A 38 -5.12 -5.52 -8.36
CA PRO A 38 -3.81 -4.92 -8.15
C PRO A 38 -2.66 -5.96 -8.13
N ARG A 39 -2.96 -7.18 -7.64
CA ARG A 39 -2.07 -8.33 -7.62
C ARG A 39 -2.89 -9.62 -7.66
N GLY A 40 -2.26 -10.71 -8.10
CA GLY A 40 -2.85 -12.05 -8.03
C GLY A 40 -3.25 -12.41 -6.59
N GLY A 41 -4.48 -12.89 -6.41
CA GLY A 41 -5.07 -13.19 -5.09
C GLY A 41 -5.89 -12.04 -4.48
N VAL A 42 -5.88 -10.86 -5.08
CA VAL A 42 -6.75 -9.73 -4.71
C VAL A 42 -7.95 -9.68 -5.65
N ASN A 43 -9.12 -9.30 -5.14
CA ASN A 43 -10.30 -9.04 -5.98
C ASN A 43 -10.09 -7.79 -6.84
N ALA A 44 -10.63 -7.77 -8.05
CA ALA A 44 -10.65 -6.57 -8.89
C ALA A 44 -11.47 -5.43 -8.26
N ASP A 45 -12.59 -5.78 -7.63
CA ASP A 45 -13.48 -4.86 -6.93
C ASP A 45 -13.56 -5.14 -5.44
N ARG A 46 -13.99 -4.13 -4.67
CA ARG A 46 -14.28 -4.21 -3.22
C ARG A 46 -13.08 -4.69 -2.39
N PHE A 47 -11.88 -4.37 -2.83
CA PHE A 47 -10.66 -4.56 -2.06
C PHE A 47 -10.28 -3.26 -1.32
N SER A 48 -9.35 -3.36 -0.39
CA SER A 48 -8.67 -2.22 0.21
C SER A 48 -7.18 -2.47 0.27
N ALA A 49 -6.38 -1.41 0.26
CA ALA A 49 -4.94 -1.47 0.30
C ALA A 49 -4.38 -0.47 1.32
N ARG A 50 -3.27 -0.82 1.95
CA ARG A 50 -2.59 0.04 2.94
C ARG A 50 -1.10 -0.02 2.73
N TRP A 51 -0.49 1.16 2.53
CA TRP A 51 0.95 1.34 2.48
C TRP A 51 1.45 1.95 3.79
N LYS A 52 2.60 1.48 4.26
CA LYS A 52 3.30 1.99 5.44
C LYS A 52 4.79 2.12 5.12
N ARG A 53 5.38 3.26 5.49
CA ARG A 53 6.84 3.43 5.53
C ARG A 53 7.21 4.34 6.70
N TYR A 54 8.44 4.23 7.15
CA TYR A 54 9.04 5.20 8.06
C TYR A 54 9.76 6.27 7.23
N VAL A 55 9.46 7.53 7.52
CA VAL A 55 10.12 8.69 6.91
C VAL A 55 10.75 9.50 8.02
N ASP A 56 12.06 9.68 7.95
CA ASP A 56 12.73 10.65 8.79
C ASP A 56 12.60 12.03 8.14
N VAL A 57 11.98 12.96 8.86
CA VAL A 57 11.82 14.35 8.43
C VAL A 57 12.95 15.16 9.09
N THR A 58 14.15 15.07 8.55
CA THR A 58 15.35 15.74 9.13
C THR A 58 15.56 17.18 8.71
N ASP A 59 14.61 17.79 8.01
CA ASP A 59 14.56 19.25 7.89
C ASP A 59 13.41 19.79 8.74
N ALA A 60 13.76 20.60 9.74
CA ALA A 60 12.85 21.59 10.32
C ALA A 60 12.60 22.69 9.27
N GLY A 61 11.96 22.34 8.16
CA GLY A 61 11.59 23.26 7.08
C GLY A 61 10.25 23.90 7.40
N MET A 62 10.25 25.24 7.48
CA MET A 62 9.07 26.08 7.69
C MET A 62 7.96 25.73 6.68
N TYR A 63 6.73 25.59 7.19
CA TYR A 63 5.52 25.34 6.42
C TYR A 63 5.01 26.60 5.70
#